data_AF-A0A816KJV1-F1
#
_entry.id   AF-A0A816KJV1-F1
#
_cell.length_a   1.000
_cell.length_b   1.000
_cell.length_c   1.000
_cell.angle_alpha   90.00
_cell.angle_beta   90.00
_cell.angle_gamma   90.00
#
_symmetry.space_group_name_H-M   'P 1'
#
loop_
_entity.id
_entity.type
_entity.pdbx_description
1 polymer ?
#
loop_
_entity_poly.entity_id
_entity_poly.type
_entity_poly.pdbx_seq_one_letter_code
_entity_poly.pdbx_strand_id
1 'polypeptide(L)'
;MILVQDAPRSGRPSTSVTEQTIDAVRKIIEDDPHSIYQQIEAILGISSTAINTIIHDYLNLRKVCARWVSHTLTNDQKQLRVQFCRRSLKRFEGGRSRRVFDIITGAESWFYHYDPELKEQSKVWMSTTDPRPTKVHRNKSAEKGMVAILS
;
A
#
# COMPACT_ATOMS: atom_id res chain seq x y z
N MET A 1 41.15 30.35 2.49
CA MET A 1 40.26 29.27 2.97
C MET A 1 40.33 28.15 1.96
N ILE A 2 41.11 27.11 2.22
CA ILE A 2 41.31 26.01 1.27
C ILE A 2 40.17 25.02 1.48
N LEU A 3 39.32 24.82 0.47
CA LEU A 3 38.29 23.80 0.45
C LEU A 3 38.97 22.43 0.27
N VAL A 4 39.17 21.70 1.37
CA VAL A 4 39.54 20.29 1.31
C VAL A 4 38.30 19.54 0.83
N GLN A 5 38.26 19.19 -0.45
CA GLN A 5 37.27 18.25 -0.98
C GLN A 5 37.67 16.85 -0.53
N ASP A 6 36.83 16.24 0.30
CA ASP A 6 36.96 14.83 0.65
C ASP A 6 36.84 13.98 -0.62
N ALA A 7 37.87 13.18 -0.91
CA ALA A 7 37.82 12.21 -1.99
C ALA A 7 36.71 11.17 -1.72
N PRO A 8 36.07 10.59 -2.74
CA PRO A 8 35.07 9.55 -2.55
C PRO A 8 35.68 8.40 -1.75
N ARG A 9 35.19 8.21 -0.52
CA ARG A 9 35.64 7.12 0.35
C ARG A 9 35.15 5.82 -0.26
N SER A 10 36.08 5.01 -0.78
CA SER A 10 35.80 3.61 -1.09
C SER A 10 35.55 2.90 0.24
N GLY A 11 34.27 2.78 0.61
CA GLY A 11 33.87 1.92 1.72
C GLY A 11 34.29 0.48 1.46
N ARG A 12 34.36 -0.33 2.52
CA ARG A 12 34.63 -1.77 2.42
C ARG A 12 33.68 -2.37 1.37
N PRO A 13 34.17 -3.06 0.32
CA PRO A 13 33.29 -3.77 -0.58
C PRO A 13 32.48 -4.76 0.25
N SER A 14 31.16 -4.60 0.23
CA SER A 14 30.26 -5.55 0.87
C SER A 14 30.41 -6.87 0.12
N THR A 15 31.23 -7.77 0.65
CA THR A 15 31.53 -9.06 0.03
C THR A 15 30.28 -9.92 -0.24
N SER A 16 29.14 -9.54 0.34
CA SER A 16 27.85 -10.19 0.15
C SER A 16 26.93 -9.51 -0.86
N VAL A 17 27.25 -8.32 -1.38
CA VAL A 17 26.41 -7.60 -2.36
C VAL A 17 27.14 -7.52 -3.69
N THR A 18 26.93 -8.55 -4.52
CA THR A 18 27.40 -8.67 -5.90
C THR A 18 26.24 -8.55 -6.88
N GLU A 19 26.51 -8.25 -8.16
CA GLU A 19 25.48 -8.23 -9.21
C GLU A 19 24.67 -9.54 -9.23
N GLN A 20 25.33 -10.68 -9.04
CA GLN A 20 24.67 -11.99 -8.95
C GLN A 20 23.65 -12.07 -7.79
N THR A 21 24.02 -11.57 -6.60
CA THR A 21 23.09 -11.55 -5.46
C THR A 21 21.96 -10.55 -5.64
N ILE A 22 22.23 -9.41 -6.28
CA ILE A 22 21.20 -8.39 -6.59
C ILE A 22 20.17 -8.99 -7.55
N ASP A 23 20.61 -9.65 -8.62
CA ASP A 23 19.73 -10.29 -9.60
C ASP A 23 18.97 -11.48 -9.01
N ALA A 24 19.60 -12.25 -8.12
CA ALA A 24 18.93 -13.34 -7.41
C ALA A 24 17.81 -12.82 -6.50
N VAL A 25 18.06 -11.75 -5.73
CA VAL A 25 17.03 -11.11 -4.89
C VAL A 25 15.91 -10.52 -5.75
N ARG A 26 16.26 -9.85 -6.85
CA ARG A 26 15.28 -9.33 -7.82
C ARG A 26 14.35 -10.43 -8.30
N LYS A 27 14.90 -11.55 -8.75
CA LYS A 27 14.15 -12.68 -9.27
C LYS A 27 13.19 -13.28 -8.23
N ILE A 28 13.63 -13.45 -6.99
CA ILE A 28 12.77 -13.95 -5.90
C ILE A 28 11.58 -13.00 -5.66
N ILE A 29 11.82 -11.69 -5.69
CA ILE A 29 10.77 -10.69 -5.47
C ILE A 29 9.80 -10.61 -6.67
N GLU A 30 10.31 -10.75 -7.89
CA GLU A 30 9.49 -10.81 -9.11
C GLU A 30 8.61 -12.07 -9.12
N ASP A 31 9.14 -13.21 -8.66
CA ASP A 31 8.40 -14.47 -8.55
C ASP A 31 7.36 -14.44 -7.40
N ASP A 32 7.73 -13.93 -6.22
CA ASP A 32 6.82 -13.69 -5.10
C ASP A 32 7.03 -12.31 -4.45
N PRO A 33 6.18 -11.33 -4.80
CA PRO A 33 6.22 -10.00 -4.20
C PRO A 33 5.95 -9.97 -2.69
N HIS A 34 5.38 -11.02 -2.09
CA HIS A 34 5.07 -11.07 -0.65
C HIS A 34 6.24 -11.57 0.21
N SER A 35 7.28 -12.09 -0.43
CA SER A 35 8.45 -12.71 0.21
C SER A 35 8.99 -11.90 1.39
N ILE A 36 9.18 -12.57 2.54
CA ILE A 36 9.76 -11.97 3.75
C ILE A 36 11.28 -12.17 3.78
N TYR A 37 11.98 -11.32 4.54
CA TYR A 37 13.44 -11.38 4.68
C TYR A 37 13.93 -12.79 4.99
N GLN A 38 13.32 -13.47 5.95
CA GLN A 38 13.68 -14.84 6.36
C GLN A 38 13.62 -15.86 5.21
N GLN A 39 12.69 -15.71 4.26
CA GLN A 39 12.60 -16.60 3.10
C GLN A 39 13.76 -16.34 2.13
N ILE A 40 14.07 -15.06 1.88
CA ILE A 40 15.18 -14.68 1.01
C ILE A 40 16.51 -15.11 1.62
N GLU A 41 16.69 -14.94 2.94
CA GLU A 41 17.85 -15.43 3.68
C GLU A 41 18.01 -16.94 3.57
N ALA A 42 16.92 -17.70 3.75
CA ALA A 42 16.95 -19.16 3.67
C ALA A 42 17.30 -19.67 2.27
N ILE A 43 16.90 -18.94 1.21
CA ILE A 43 17.17 -19.32 -0.18
C ILE A 43 18.60 -18.97 -0.60
N LEU A 44 19.09 -17.78 -0.22
CA LEU A 44 20.34 -17.23 -0.74
C LEU A 44 21.51 -17.29 0.25
N GLY A 45 21.26 -17.55 1.54
CA GLY A 45 22.29 -17.60 2.58
C GLY A 45 22.95 -16.25 2.88
N ILE A 46 22.34 -15.14 2.44
CA ILE A 46 22.82 -13.78 2.69
C ILE A 46 22.16 -13.18 3.93
N SER A 47 22.83 -12.24 4.60
CA SER A 47 22.28 -11.61 5.81
C SER A 47 21.12 -10.66 5.51
N SER A 48 20.19 -10.51 6.45
CA SER A 48 19.10 -9.51 6.43
C SER A 48 19.60 -8.11 6.12
N THR A 49 20.77 -7.72 6.65
CA THR A 49 21.38 -6.42 6.38
C THR A 49 21.72 -6.25 4.90
N ALA A 50 22.33 -7.27 4.29
CA ALA A 50 22.66 -7.26 2.87
C ALA A 50 21.39 -7.23 2.00
N ILE A 51 20.36 -8.01 2.36
CA ILE A 51 19.05 -7.99 1.68
C ILE A 51 18.43 -6.59 1.77
N ASN A 52 18.48 -5.95 2.95
CA ASN A 52 17.91 -4.61 3.15
C ASN A 52 18.60 -3.59 2.25
N THR A 53 19.93 -3.61 2.19
CA THR A 53 20.72 -2.77 1.27
C THR A 53 20.35 -3.05 -0.19
N ILE A 54 20.28 -4.32 -0.61
CA ILE A 54 19.92 -4.69 -1.99
C ILE A 54 18.54 -4.15 -2.36
N ILE A 55 17.53 -4.42 -1.54
CA ILE A 55 16.14 -4.05 -1.80
C ILE A 55 15.98 -2.53 -1.88
N HIS A 56 16.54 -1.79 -0.92
CA HIS A 56 16.30 -0.36 -0.81
C HIS A 56 17.26 0.48 -1.66
N ASP A 57 18.54 0.16 -1.69
CA ASP A 57 19.56 1.02 -2.33
C ASP A 57 19.77 0.63 -3.80
N TYR A 58 19.76 -0.68 -4.12
CA TYR A 58 20.02 -1.16 -5.48
C TYR A 58 18.74 -1.37 -6.30
N LEU A 59 17.70 -1.96 -5.69
CA LEU A 59 16.43 -2.23 -6.38
C LEU A 59 15.40 -1.10 -6.21
N ASN A 60 15.63 -0.15 -5.29
CA ASN A 60 14.72 0.98 -5.01
C ASN A 60 13.28 0.56 -4.66
N LEU A 61 13.14 -0.60 -4.01
CA LEU A 61 11.87 -1.18 -3.63
C LEU A 61 11.48 -0.78 -2.20
N ARG A 62 10.19 -0.86 -1.92
CA ARG A 62 9.59 -0.68 -0.59
C ARG A 62 8.53 -1.73 -0.33
N LYS A 63 8.39 -2.18 0.92
CA LYS A 63 7.32 -3.11 1.32
C LYS A 63 6.08 -2.33 1.71
N VAL A 64 4.97 -2.52 0.98
CA VAL A 64 3.74 -1.74 1.17
C VAL A 64 2.54 -2.67 1.27
N CYS A 65 1.68 -2.45 2.26
CA CYS A 65 0.38 -3.12 2.32
C CYS A 65 -0.55 -2.62 1.22
N ALA A 66 -1.32 -3.52 0.63
CA ALA A 66 -2.41 -3.14 -0.26
C ALA A 66 -3.40 -2.19 0.44
N ARG A 67 -3.87 -1.19 -0.29
CA ARG A 67 -4.98 -0.35 0.15
C ARG A 67 -6.27 -1.14 0.00
N TRP A 68 -7.03 -1.26 1.07
CA TRP A 68 -8.34 -1.89 0.99
C TRP A 68 -9.31 -0.97 0.27
N VAL A 69 -10.03 -1.53 -0.70
CA VAL A 69 -11.10 -0.87 -1.41
C VAL A 69 -12.37 -1.71 -1.26
N SER A 70 -13.51 -1.04 -1.10
CA SER A 70 -14.80 -1.74 -0.98
C SER A 70 -15.15 -2.47 -2.28
N HIS A 71 -15.00 -1.81 -3.44
CA HIS A 71 -15.26 -2.39 -4.75
C HIS A 71 -14.35 -1.80 -5.83
N THR A 72 -14.06 -2.60 -6.86
CA THR A 72 -13.48 -2.11 -8.11
C THR A 72 -14.60 -1.54 -8.97
N LEU A 73 -14.56 -0.24 -9.26
CA LEU A 73 -15.59 0.45 -10.04
C LEU A 73 -15.33 0.35 -11.53
N THR A 74 -16.39 0.15 -12.32
CA THR A 74 -16.34 0.29 -13.78
C THR A 74 -16.14 1.75 -14.18
N ASN A 75 -15.73 2.00 -15.43
CA ASN A 75 -15.55 3.37 -15.92
C ASN A 75 -16.88 4.15 -15.92
N ASP A 76 -17.99 3.50 -16.26
CA ASP A 76 -19.32 4.12 -16.24
C ASP A 76 -19.75 4.48 -14.82
N GLN A 77 -19.52 3.60 -13.84
CA GLN A 77 -19.76 3.91 -12.43
C GLN A 77 -18.94 5.12 -11.94
N LYS A 78 -17.67 5.22 -12.37
CA LYS A 78 -16.83 6.38 -12.06
C LYS A 78 -17.39 7.66 -12.67
N GLN A 79 -17.80 7.62 -13.94
CA GLN A 79 -18.39 8.78 -14.63
C GLN A 79 -19.69 9.23 -13.94
N LEU A 80 -20.59 8.30 -13.63
CA LEU A 80 -21.84 8.57 -12.92
C LEU A 80 -21.57 9.22 -11.55
N ARG A 81 -20.59 8.72 -10.80
CA ARG A 81 -20.19 9.33 -9.51
C ARG A 81 -19.69 10.76 -9.70
N VAL A 82 -18.83 11.03 -10.68
CA VAL A 82 -18.35 12.39 -10.95
C VAL A 82 -19.50 13.32 -11.35
N GLN A 83 -20.42 12.85 -12.20
CA GLN A 83 -21.59 13.63 -12.59
C GLN A 83 -22.49 13.96 -11.39
N PHE A 84 -22.72 12.99 -10.51
CA PHE A 84 -23.48 13.20 -9.27
C PHE A 84 -22.80 14.22 -8.37
N CYS A 85 -21.49 14.09 -8.13
CA CYS A 85 -20.72 15.04 -7.33
C CYS A 85 -20.78 16.46 -7.89
N ARG A 86 -20.66 16.65 -9.22
CA ARG A 86 -20.79 17.96 -9.87
C ARG A 86 -22.18 18.56 -9.66
N ARG A 87 -23.23 17.74 -9.78
CA ARG A 87 -24.61 18.18 -9.55
C ARG A 87 -24.83 18.60 -8.10
N SER A 88 -24.33 17.80 -7.16
CA SER A 88 -24.41 18.11 -5.72
C SER A 88 -23.65 19.39 -5.38
N LEU A 89 -22.43 19.57 -5.90
CA LEU A 89 -21.66 20.81 -5.71
C LEU A 89 -22.43 22.04 -6.23
N LYS A 90 -23.02 21.95 -7.44
CA LYS A 90 -23.85 23.05 -7.96
C LYS A 90 -25.05 23.34 -7.07
N ARG A 91 -25.74 22.28 -6.59
CA ARG A 91 -26.90 22.40 -5.69
C ARG A 91 -26.57 23.09 -4.38
N PHE A 92 -25.36 22.91 -3.86
CA PHE A 92 -24.90 23.54 -2.61
C PHE A 92 -23.96 24.73 -2.85
N GLU A 93 -24.06 25.39 -4.01
CA GLU A 93 -23.33 26.63 -4.34
C GLU A 93 -21.80 26.52 -4.20
N GLY A 94 -21.26 25.35 -4.56
CA GLY A 94 -19.84 25.03 -4.41
C GLY A 94 -19.41 24.87 -2.94
N GLY A 95 -20.35 24.54 -2.05
CA GLY A 95 -20.11 24.36 -0.61
C GLY A 95 -20.43 25.58 0.26
N ARG A 96 -20.92 26.69 -0.33
CA ARG A 96 -21.29 27.90 0.42
C ARG A 96 -22.67 27.86 1.05
N SER A 97 -23.55 27.01 0.51
CA SER A 97 -24.93 26.93 0.98
C SER A 97 -25.02 26.27 2.35
N ARG A 98 -25.64 26.94 3.33
CA ARG A 98 -25.92 26.36 4.65
C ARG A 98 -26.93 25.21 4.61
N ARG A 99 -27.62 24.99 3.50
CA ARG A 99 -28.58 23.88 3.31
C ARG A 99 -27.96 22.49 3.47
N VAL A 100 -26.63 22.39 3.50
CA VAL A 100 -25.93 21.14 3.83
C VAL A 100 -26.28 20.68 5.25
N PHE A 101 -26.56 21.61 6.17
CA PHE A 101 -26.96 21.30 7.55
C PHE A 101 -28.39 20.75 7.66
N ASP A 102 -29.20 20.87 6.61
CA ASP A 102 -30.55 20.30 6.56
C ASP A 102 -30.55 18.82 6.11
N ILE A 103 -29.38 18.28 5.75
CA ILE A 103 -29.25 16.89 5.28
C ILE A 103 -29.21 15.98 6.48
N ILE A 104 -30.26 15.17 6.64
CA ILE A 104 -30.25 14.01 7.53
C ILE A 104 -29.67 12.83 6.75
N THR A 105 -28.67 12.16 7.30
CA THR A 105 -28.07 10.96 6.72
C THR A 105 -28.19 9.78 7.66
N GLY A 106 -28.24 8.58 7.08
CA GLY A 106 -28.33 7.33 7.81
C GLY A 106 -27.39 6.31 7.21
N ALA A 107 -26.72 5.53 8.07
CA ALA A 107 -25.88 4.42 7.65
C ALA A 107 -26.02 3.24 8.61
N GLU A 108 -25.93 2.03 8.05
CA GLU A 108 -25.87 0.80 8.81
C GLU A 108 -24.43 0.29 8.79
N SER A 109 -23.92 -0.14 9.94
CA SER A 109 -22.59 -0.73 10.09
C SER A 109 -22.65 -2.05 10.83
N TRP A 110 -21.88 -3.03 10.34
CA TRP A 110 -21.73 -4.33 10.98
C TRP A 110 -20.50 -4.33 11.90
N PHE A 111 -20.68 -4.81 13.12
CA PHE A 111 -19.60 -5.06 14.08
C PHE A 111 -19.36 -6.56 14.17
N TYR A 112 -18.12 -6.97 13.95
CA TYR A 112 -17.70 -8.36 14.02
C TYR A 112 -17.07 -8.65 15.39
N HIS A 113 -17.32 -9.84 15.93
CA HIS A 113 -16.73 -10.28 17.20
C HIS A 113 -15.24 -10.65 17.08
N TYR A 114 -14.70 -10.74 15.86
CA TYR A 114 -13.31 -11.04 15.56
C TYR A 114 -12.85 -10.31 14.28
N ASP A 115 -11.55 -10.00 14.17
CA ASP A 115 -10.96 -9.34 12.99
C ASP A 115 -10.37 -10.38 12.01
N PRO A 116 -11.01 -10.65 10.86
CA PRO A 116 -10.71 -11.83 10.04
C PRO A 116 -9.47 -11.74 9.13
N GLU A 117 -8.84 -10.57 8.98
CA GLU A 117 -7.68 -10.39 8.08
C GLU A 117 -6.60 -9.44 8.65
N LEU A 118 -5.37 -9.94 8.80
CA LEU A 118 -4.22 -9.09 9.11
C LEU A 118 -3.74 -8.38 7.84
N LYS A 119 -3.79 -7.04 7.85
CA LYS A 119 -3.26 -6.16 6.80
C LYS A 119 -1.80 -6.48 6.40
N GLU A 120 -1.05 -7.03 7.35
CA GLU A 120 0.34 -7.49 7.20
C GLU A 120 0.51 -8.53 6.08
N GLN A 121 -0.46 -9.42 5.88
CA GLN A 121 -0.39 -10.46 4.84
C GLN A 121 -0.53 -9.91 3.41
N SER A 122 -0.96 -8.66 3.27
CA SER A 122 -1.09 -7.97 1.97
C SER A 122 0.15 -7.15 1.59
N LYS A 123 1.24 -7.29 2.35
CA LYS A 123 2.49 -6.56 2.10
C LYS A 123 3.20 -7.12 0.89
N VAL A 124 3.42 -6.27 -0.10
CA VAL A 124 4.21 -6.60 -1.29
C VAL A 124 5.38 -5.65 -1.46
N TRP A 125 6.48 -6.14 -2.01
CA TRP A 125 7.57 -5.33 -2.51
C TRP A 125 7.17 -4.66 -3.81
N MET A 126 7.35 -3.34 -3.89
CA MET A 126 7.06 -2.58 -5.10
C MET A 126 8.05 -1.45 -5.30
N SER A 127 8.16 -0.97 -6.53
CA SER A 127 8.90 0.25 -6.82
C SER A 127 8.31 1.44 -6.05
N THR A 128 9.18 2.38 -5.72
CA THR A 128 8.77 3.63 -5.09
C THR A 128 7.83 4.47 -5.98
N THR A 129 7.92 4.30 -7.30
CA THR A 129 7.08 5.00 -8.30
C THR A 129 5.71 4.36 -8.51
N ASP A 130 5.55 3.08 -8.14
CA ASP A 130 4.33 2.34 -8.49
C ASP A 130 3.13 2.73 -7.60
N PRO A 131 1.91 2.75 -8.18
CA PRO A 131 0.71 2.98 -7.42
C PRO A 131 0.49 1.85 -6.41
N ARG A 132 0.04 2.19 -5.20
CA ARG A 132 -0.25 1.21 -4.15
C ARG A 132 -1.26 0.18 -4.66
N PRO A 133 -1.01 -1.13 -4.41
CA PRO A 133 -1.92 -2.16 -4.89
C PRO A 133 -3.23 -2.05 -4.12
N THR A 134 -4.32 -2.44 -4.75
CA THR A 134 -5.64 -2.44 -4.12
C THR A 134 -6.12 -3.86 -3.90
N LYS A 135 -6.56 -4.17 -2.67
CA LYS A 135 -7.22 -5.43 -2.34
C LYS A 135 -8.70 -5.14 -2.11
N VAL A 136 -9.58 -5.90 -2.76
CA VAL A 136 -11.01 -5.85 -2.47
C VAL A 136 -11.24 -6.56 -1.15
N HIS A 137 -11.84 -5.87 -0.19
CA HIS A 137 -12.18 -6.47 1.10
C HIS A 137 -13.30 -7.51 0.90
N ARG A 138 -13.08 -8.75 1.39
CA ARG A 138 -14.10 -9.81 1.36
C ARG A 138 -14.51 -10.14 2.79
N ASN A 139 -15.78 -9.95 3.10
CA ASN A 139 -16.30 -10.27 4.42
C ASN A 139 -16.39 -11.80 4.58
N LYS A 140 -15.89 -12.32 5.71
CA LYS A 140 -16.16 -13.71 6.12
C LYS A 140 -17.53 -13.80 6.80
N SER A 141 -18.16 -14.97 6.69
CA SER A 141 -19.35 -15.33 7.45
C SER A 141 -18.94 -15.56 8.91
N ALA A 142 -19.20 -14.59 9.78
CA ALA A 142 -18.96 -14.69 11.22
C ALA A 142 -20.15 -14.08 11.96
N GLU A 143 -20.25 -14.39 13.25
CA GLU A 143 -21.21 -13.74 14.15
C GLU A 143 -20.99 -12.22 14.13
N LYS A 144 -22.08 -11.47 13.97
CA LYS A 144 -22.05 -10.03 13.73
C LYS A 144 -23.27 -9.34 14.32
N GLY A 145 -23.07 -8.17 14.91
CA GLY A 145 -24.13 -7.24 15.30
C GLY A 145 -24.28 -6.11 14.27
N MET A 146 -25.50 -5.61 14.06
CA MET A 146 -25.77 -4.45 13.21
C MET A 146 -26.11 -3.24 14.07
N VAL A 147 -25.56 -2.07 13.71
CA VAL A 147 -25.93 -0.79 14.28
C VAL A 147 -26.39 0.13 13.15
N ALA A 148 -27.55 0.78 13.34
CA ALA A 148 -28.02 1.86 12.49
C ALA A 148 -27.72 3.20 13.15
N ILE A 149 -27.10 4.12 12.40
CA ILE A 149 -26.75 5.46 12.86
C ILE A 149 -27.49 6.46 11.98
N LEU A 150 -28.18 7.41 12.62
CA LEU A 150 -28.84 8.55 11.98
C LEU A 150 -28.20 9.83 12.51
N SER A 151 -27.80 10.74 11.61
CA SER A 151 -27.13 12.01 11.94
C SER A 151 -27.64 13.15 11.09
#